data_AF-A0A382GK89-F1
#
_entry.id   AF-A0A382GK89-F1
#
_cell.length_a   1.000
_cell.length_b   1.000
_cell.length_c   1.000
_cell.angle_alpha   90.00
_cell.angle_beta   90.00
_cell.angle_gamma   90.00
#
_symmetry.space_group_name_H-M   'P 1'
#
loop_
_entity.id
_entity.type
_entity.pdbx_description
1 polymer ?
#
loop_
_entity_poly.entity_id
_entity_poly.type
_entity_poly.pdbx_seq_one_letter_code
_entity_poly.pdbx_strand_id
1 'polypeptide(L)' 'MARSPKSVVTVQAPAKINLYLHVTGKRPNGYHDLDSVIVFTTVHDVITVTPHDTLTVQVSGPF' A
#
# COMPACT_ATOMS: atom_id res chain seq x y z
N MET A 1 -8.76 15.61 -32.38
CA MET A 1 -8.80 15.35 -30.92
C MET A 1 -7.46 14.75 -30.50
N ALA A 2 -6.56 15.53 -29.93
CA ALA A 2 -5.25 15.03 -29.47
C ALA A 2 -5.37 14.61 -28.00
N ARG A 3 -5.23 13.31 -27.69
CA ARG A 3 -5.15 12.83 -26.31
C ARG A 3 -3.85 13.39 -25.72
N SER A 4 -3.96 14.24 -24.69
CA SER A 4 -2.86 14.72 -23.84
C SER A 4 -2.01 13.53 -23.35
N PRO A 5 -0.71 13.69 -23.04
CA PRO A 5 0.13 12.56 -22.68
C PRO A 5 -0.47 11.88 -21.45
N LYS A 6 -0.92 10.64 -21.64
CA LYS A 6 -1.37 9.76 -20.56
C LYS A 6 -0.15 9.48 -19.68
N SER A 7 0.01 10.24 -18.61
CA SER A 7 1.16 10.09 -17.73
C SER A 7 1.06 8.78 -16.97
N VAL A 8 2.06 7.92 -17.17
CA VAL A 8 2.31 6.74 -16.33
C VAL A 8 2.94 7.21 -15.04
N VAL A 9 2.47 6.70 -13.90
CA VAL A 9 3.05 6.97 -12.59
C VAL A 9 3.57 5.68 -12.00
N THR A 10 4.83 5.67 -11.60
CA THR A 10 5.44 4.53 -10.90
C THR A 10 5.92 5.00 -9.52
N VAL A 11 5.54 4.27 -8.49
CA VAL A 11 5.90 4.54 -7.10
C VAL A 11 6.37 3.28 -6.40
N GLN A 12 7.26 3.46 -5.41
CA GLN A 12 7.62 2.40 -4.47
C GLN A 12 6.68 2.46 -3.26
N ALA A 13 6.20 1.31 -2.82
CA ALA A 13 5.38 1.15 -1.62
C ALA A 13 6.14 0.32 -0.58
N PRO A 14 6.91 0.97 0.33
CA PRO A 14 7.72 0.27 1.32
C PRO A 14 6.89 -0.58 2.27
N ALA A 15 7.33 -1.81 2.50
CA ALA A 15 6.79 -2.67 3.54
C ALA A 15 7.11 -2.08 4.92
N LYS A 16 6.20 -2.25 5.87
CA LYS A 16 6.39 -1.83 7.26
C LYS A 16 6.61 -3.02 8.18
N ILE A 17 7.38 -2.78 9.25
CA ILE A 17 7.51 -3.68 10.39
C ILE A 17 7.01 -2.95 11.63
N ASN A 18 6.24 -3.65 12.47
CA ASN A 18 5.95 -3.18 13.82
C ASN A 18 7.08 -3.65 14.74
N LEU A 19 7.96 -2.75 15.17
CA LEU A 19 9.00 -3.09 16.16
C LEU A 19 8.42 -3.26 17.56
N TYR A 20 7.29 -2.59 17.80
CA TYR A 20 6.48 -2.74 19.00
C TYR A 20 5.00 -2.72 18.61
N LEU A 21 4.22 -3.58 19.25
CA LEU A 21 2.78 -3.62 19.12
C LEU A 21 2.16 -4.03 20.44
N HIS A 22 1.31 -3.18 20.98
CA HIS A 22 0.52 -3.46 22.17
C HIS A 22 -0.95 -3.14 21.92
N VAL A 23 -1.77 -4.13 22.21
CA VAL A 23 -3.23 -4.03 22.12
C VAL A 23 -3.74 -3.50 23.45
N THR A 24 -4.32 -2.30 23.46
CA THR A 24 -4.69 -1.59 24.71
C THR A 24 -6.17 -1.71 25.05
N GLY A 25 -7.01 -2.10 24.09
CA GLY A 25 -8.44 -2.31 24.34
C GLY A 25 -9.19 -2.83 23.13
N LYS A 26 -10.40 -3.37 23.35
CA LYS A 26 -11.31 -3.81 22.28
C LYS A 26 -12.46 -2.81 22.15
N ARG A 27 -12.69 -2.35 20.92
CA ARG A 27 -13.75 -1.40 20.57
C ARG A 27 -15.07 -2.14 20.29
N PRO A 28 -16.24 -1.50 20.47
CA PRO A 28 -17.55 -2.10 20.17
C PRO A 28 -17.73 -2.51 18.70
N ASN A 29 -17.00 -1.89 17.78
CA ASN A 29 -17.06 -2.21 16.34
C ASN A 29 -16.18 -3.41 15.93
N GLY A 30 -15.61 -4.14 16.90
CA GLY A 30 -14.79 -5.33 16.66
C GLY A 30 -13.29 -5.07 16.42
N TYR A 31 -12.87 -3.80 16.35
CA TYR A 31 -11.45 -3.42 16.26
C TYR A 31 -10.81 -3.27 17.65
N HIS A 32 -9.51 -3.00 17.67
CA HIS A 32 -8.75 -2.75 18.90
C HIS A 32 -8.05 -1.40 18.86
N ASP A 33 -7.86 -0.81 20.04
CA ASP A 33 -6.91 0.26 20.25
C ASP A 33 -5.49 -0.31 20.28
N LEU A 34 -4.57 0.35 19.58
CA LEU A 34 -3.20 -0.08 19.42
C LEU A 34 -2.23 1.04 19.82
N ASP A 35 -1.23 0.68 20.61
CA ASP A 35 0.00 1.45 20.79
C ASP A 35 1.13 0.73 20.02
N SER A 36 1.81 1.41 19.11
CA SER A 36 2.74 0.75 18.19
C SER A 36 3.85 1.69 17.71
N VAL A 37 5.06 1.12 17.60
CA VAL A 37 6.19 1.75 16.89
C VAL A 37 6.39 1.02 15.58
N ILE A 38 6.26 1.75 14.48
CA ILE A 38 6.42 1.22 13.13
C ILE A 38 7.63 1.82 12.44
N VAL A 39 8.27 1.01 11.60
CA VAL A 39 9.34 1.46 10.69
C VAL A 39 9.09 0.93 9.29
N PHE A 40 9.52 1.67 8.29
CA PHE A 40 9.53 1.21 6.91
C PHE A 40 10.86 0.54 6.59
N THR A 41 10.78 -0.54 5.82
CA THR A 41 11.94 -1.29 5.33
C THR A 41 12.35 -0.80 3.95
N THR A 42 13.49 -1.27 3.46
CA THR A 42 13.90 -1.08 2.06
C THR A 42 13.16 -2.01 1.08
N VAL A 43 12.53 -3.08 1.59
CA VAL A 43 11.70 -3.99 0.79
C VAL A 43 10.40 -3.27 0.46
N HIS A 44 10.00 -3.31 -0.80
CA HIS A 44 8.84 -2.58 -1.30
C HIS A 44 8.23 -3.28 -2.51
N ASP A 45 6.94 -3.05 -2.70
CA ASP A 45 6.30 -3.31 -3.98
C ASP A 45 6.52 -2.11 -4.90
N VAL A 46 6.53 -2.35 -6.22
CA VAL A 46 6.53 -1.30 -7.24
C VAL A 46 5.16 -1.24 -7.87
N ILE A 47 4.48 -0.11 -7.69
CA ILE A 47 3.14 0.11 -8.23
C ILE A 47 3.25 1.02 -9.44
N THR A 48 2.83 0.53 -10.60
CA THR A 48 2.71 1.33 -11.83
C THR A 48 1.25 1.51 -12.20
N VAL A 49 0.84 2.77 -12.38
CA VAL A 49 -0.52 3.15 -12.75
C VAL A 49 -0.50 3.77 -14.13
N THR A 50 -1.37 3.27 -15.02
CA THR A 50 -1.54 3.79 -16.38
C THR A 50 -3.01 4.10 -16.65
N PRO A 51 -3.34 5.11 -17.48
CA PRO A 51 -4.73 5.43 -17.76
C PRO A 51 -5.41 4.35 -18.62
N HIS A 52 -6.42 3.72 -18.06
CA HIS A 52 -7.21 2.66 -18.67
C HIS A 52 -8.70 3.02 -18.64
N ASP A 53 -9.50 2.49 -19.58
CA ASP A 53 -10.92 2.82 -19.67
C ASP A 53 -11.76 2.09 -18.58
N THR A 54 -11.19 1.07 -17.95
CA THR A 54 -11.76 0.31 -16.82
C THR A 54 -10.70 0.00 -15.74
N LEU A 55 -11.11 -0.29 -14.50
CA LEU A 55 -10.18 -0.71 -13.46
C LEU A 55 -9.72 -2.16 -13.70
N THR A 56 -8.40 -2.34 -13.83
CA THR A 56 -7.76 -3.65 -13.92
C THR A 56 -6.59 -3.70 -12.93
N VAL A 57 -6.29 -4.90 -12.43
CA VAL A 57 -5.18 -5.14 -11.50
C VAL A 57 -4.42 -6.37 -11.97
N GLN A 58 -3.10 -6.26 -12.01
CA GLN A 58 -2.18 -7.36 -12.30
C GLN A 58 -1.11 -7.39 -11.22
N VAL A 59 -0.74 -8.58 -10.77
CA VAL A 59 0.27 -8.79 -9.74
C VAL A 59 1.29 -9.80 -10.27
N SER A 60 2.57 -9.52 -10.08
CA SER A 60 3.69 -10.38 -10.48
C SER A 60 4.73 -10.42 -9.36
N GLY A 61 5.56 -11.46 -9.34
CA GLY A 61 6.62 -11.64 -8.35
C GLY A 61 6.75 -13.08 -7.86
N PRO A 62 7.74 -13.36 -7.00
CA PRO A 62 7.86 -14.64 -6.32
C PRO A 62 6.84 -14.67 -5.18
N PHE A 63 5.67 -15.24 -5.42
CA PHE A 63 4.67 -15.51 -4.38
C PHE A 63 4.96 -16.86 -3.69
#